data_AF-A0A1Y3SR01-F1
#
_entry.id   AF-A0A1Y3SR01-F1
#
_cell.length_a   1.000
_cell.length_b   1.000
_cell.length_c   1.000
_cell.angle_alpha   90.00
_cell.angle_beta   90.00
_cell.angle_gamma   90.00
#
_symmetry.space_group_name_H-M   'P 1'
#
loop_
_entity.id
_entity.type
_entity.pdbx_description
1 polymer ?
#
loop_
_entity_poly.entity_id
_entity_poly.type
_entity_poly.pdbx_seq_one_letter_code
_entity_poly.pdbx_strand_id
1 'polypeptide(L)' 'MQKLFKKYEGISITEYILDIKIEAACNMLRYSDRQIQEIAEYLHYGSISHFSTAFRKKMHQSPKEYRDQNRKTVF' A
#
# COMPACT_ATOMS: atom_id res chain seq x y z
N MET A 1 21.89 -10.63 6.50
CA MET A 1 21.08 -9.60 5.81
C MET A 1 19.97 -9.03 6.70
N GLN A 2 18.94 -9.79 7.09
CA GLN A 2 17.82 -9.25 7.90
C GLN A 2 18.25 -8.60 9.24
N LYS A 3 19.17 -9.22 9.99
CA LYS A 3 19.67 -8.67 11.26
C LYS A 3 20.47 -7.36 11.10
N LEU A 4 21.19 -7.22 9.98
CA LEU A 4 22.00 -6.03 9.71
C LEU A 4 21.09 -4.87 9.26
N PHE A 5 20.12 -5.15 8.37
CA PHE A 5 19.14 -4.16 7.94
C PHE A 5 18.34 -3.61 9.12
N LYS A 6 17.82 -4.49 9.98
CA LYS A 6 17.09 -4.07 11.19
C LYS A 6 17.96 -3.28 12.18
N LYS A 7 19.27 -3.54 12.24
CA LYS A 7 20.20 -2.78 13.09
C LYS A 7 20.36 -1.33 12.62
N TYR A 8 20.31 -1.08 11.32
CA TYR A 8 20.46 0.28 10.75
C TYR A 8 19.12 1.01 10.62
N GLU A 9 18.08 0.34 10.13
CA GLU A 9 16.78 0.96 9.81
C GLU A 9 15.77 0.86 10.97
N GLY A 10 16.07 0.10 12.03
CA GLY A 10 15.16 -0.14 13.16
C GLY A 10 13.99 -1.08 12.87
N ILE A 11 13.65 -1.32 11.60
CA ILE A 11 12.56 -2.19 11.15
C ILE A 11 13.06 -3.38 10.33
N SER A 12 12.24 -4.42 10.22
CA SER A 12 12.54 -5.53 9.33
C SER A 12 12.44 -5.13 7.86
N ILE A 13 13.17 -5.83 6.98
CA ILE A 13 13.09 -5.62 5.54
C ILE A 13 11.66 -5.84 5.00
N THR A 14 10.92 -6.75 5.61
CA THR A 14 9.52 -7.03 5.25
C THR A 14 8.60 -5.86 5.59
N GLU A 15 8.79 -5.23 6.76
CA GLU A 15 8.05 -4.02 7.13
C GLU A 15 8.39 -2.86 6.21
N TYR A 16 9.67 -2.68 5.87
CA TYR A 16 10.11 -1.64 4.95
C TYR A 16 9.48 -1.81 3.54
N ILE A 17 9.50 -3.02 3.00
CA ILE A 17 8.85 -3.33 1.71
C ILE A 17 7.34 -3.07 1.80
N LEU A 18 6.70 -3.46 2.91
CA LEU A 18 5.29 -3.19 3.13
C LEU A 18 5.02 -1.68 3.11
N ASP A 19 5.83 -0.87 3.78
CA ASP A 19 5.66 0.59 3.84
C ASP A 19 5.77 1.23 2.45
N ILE A 20 6.78 0.86 1.66
CA ILE A 20 6.92 1.32 0.27
C ILE A 20 5.68 0.94 -0.57
N LYS A 21 5.19 -0.30 -0.44
CA LYS A 21 4.03 -0.76 -1.20
C LYS A 21 2.76 -0.02 -0.81
N ILE A 22 2.57 0.29 0.48
CA ILE A 22 1.42 1.08 0.94
C ILE A 22 1.52 2.53 0.46
N GLU A 23 2.71 3.13 0.47
CA GLU A 23 2.91 4.47 -0.08
C GLU A 23 2.55 4.53 -1.58
N ALA A 24 3.05 3.57 -2.36
CA ALA A 24 2.70 3.43 -3.77
C ALA A 24 1.19 3.24 -3.98
N ALA A 25 0.55 2.39 -3.18
CA ALA A 25 -0.91 2.21 -3.21
C ALA A 25 -1.64 3.54 -2.94
N CYS A 26 -1.24 4.30 -1.93
CA CYS A 26 -1.83 5.60 -1.62
C CYS A 26 -1.71 6.57 -2.80
N ASN A 27 -0.58 6.57 -3.50
CA ASN A 27 -0.39 7.42 -4.70
C ASN A 27 -1.32 6.99 -5.83
N MET A 28 -1.40 5.69 -6.13
CA MET A 28 -2.29 5.17 -7.16
C MET A 28 -3.78 5.44 -6.83
N LEU A 29 -4.18 5.33 -5.56
CA LEU A 29 -5.54 5.63 -5.12
C LEU A 29 -5.89 7.12 -5.23
N ARG A 30 -4.90 8.01 -5.08
CA ARG A 30 -5.10 9.47 -5.14
C ARG A 30 -5.13 10.00 -6.56
N TYR A 31 -4.27 9.49 -7.42
CA TYR A 31 -3.93 10.10 -8.71
C TYR A 31 -4.24 9.22 -9.92
N SER A 32 -4.95 8.10 -9.74
CA SER A 32 -5.38 7.25 -10.86
C SER A 32 -6.77 6.69 -10.65
N ASP A 33 -7.42 6.33 -11.76
CA ASP A 33 -8.74 5.70 -11.76
C ASP A 33 -8.69 4.17 -11.83
N ARG A 34 -7.49 3.60 -11.67
CA ARG A 34 -7.28 2.14 -11.68
C ARG A 34 -8.18 1.46 -10.67
N GLN A 35 -8.68 0.27 -10.99
CA GLN A 35 -9.48 -0.50 -10.07
C GLN A 35 -8.62 -0.96 -8.88
N ILE A 36 -9.24 -1.14 -7.71
CA ILE A 36 -8.53 -1.60 -6.51
C ILE A 36 -7.89 -2.99 -6.74
N GLN A 37 -8.53 -3.85 -7.55
CA GLN A 37 -7.97 -5.13 -8.02
C GLN A 37 -6.64 -4.93 -8.75
N GLU A 38 -6.60 -4.04 -9.75
CA GLU A 38 -5.41 -3.78 -10.56
C GLU A 38 -4.26 -3.22 -9.71
N ILE A 39 -4.56 -2.37 -8.72
CA ILE A 39 -3.54 -1.87 -7.77
C ILE A 39 -2.97 -3.02 -6.94
N ALA A 40 -3.83 -3.94 -6.46
CA ALA A 40 -3.39 -5.09 -5.68
C ALA A 40 -2.50 -6.05 -6.50
N GLU A 41 -2.84 -6.26 -7.78
CA GLU A 41 -2.06 -7.04 -8.74
C GLU A 41 -0.73 -6.38 -9.08
N TYR A 42 -0.74 -5.10 -9.40
CA TYR A 42 0.47 -4.31 -9.69
C TYR A 42 1.45 -4.32 -8.52
N LEU A 43 0.93 -4.26 -7.30
CA LEU A 43 1.71 -4.36 -6.07
C LEU A 43 1.92 -5.81 -5.62
N HIS A 44 1.64 -6.82 -6.44
CA HIS A 44 1.96 -8.23 -6.16
C HIS A 44 1.43 -8.74 -4.80
N TYR A 45 0.19 -8.40 -4.42
CA TYR A 45 -0.44 -8.92 -3.19
C TYR A 45 -1.14 -10.27 -3.37
N GLY A 46 -1.31 -10.73 -4.62
CA GLY A 46 -1.93 -12.02 -4.97
C GLY A 46 -3.46 -12.08 -4.78
N SER A 47 -4.04 -11.19 -3.97
CA SER A 47 -5.49 -11.00 -3.85
C SER A 47 -5.84 -9.61 -3.31
N ILE A 48 -7.05 -9.13 -3.61
CA ILE A 48 -7.60 -7.92 -2.98
C ILE A 48 -7.66 -8.06 -1.46
N SER A 49 -8.05 -9.23 -0.93
CA SER A 49 -8.24 -9.42 0.50
C SER A 49 -6.93 -9.24 1.28
N HIS A 50 -5.83 -9.78 0.75
CA HIS A 50 -4.49 -9.61 1.34
C HIS A 50 -4.04 -8.14 1.27
N PHE A 51 -4.20 -7.50 0.11
CA PHE A 51 -3.92 -6.07 -0.06
C PHE A 51 -4.73 -5.21 0.93
N SER A 52 -6.05 -5.41 0.98
CA SER A 52 -6.96 -4.60 1.81
C SER A 52 -6.67 -4.76 3.30
N THR A 53 -6.30 -5.97 3.73
CA THR A 53 -5.90 -6.23 5.12
C THR A 53 -4.60 -5.50 5.46
N ALA A 54 -3.59 -5.60 4.59
CA ALA A 54 -2.30 -4.93 4.77
C ALA A 54 -2.45 -3.39 4.76
N PHE A 55 -3.23 -2.87 3.82
CA PHE A 55 -3.52 -1.44 3.69
C PHE A 55 -4.27 -0.91 4.90
N ARG A 56 -5.34 -1.59 5.34
CA ARG A 56 -6.09 -1.19 6.54
C ARG A 56 -5.24 -1.22 7.80
N LYS A 57 -4.32 -2.18 7.92
CA LYS A 57 -3.38 -2.25 9.05
C LYS A 57 -2.45 -1.03 9.11
N LYS A 58 -2.04 -0.48 7.96
CA LYS A 58 -1.10 0.64 7.87
C LYS A 58 -1.77 2.02 7.81
N MET A 59 -2.91 2.13 7.15
CA MET A 59 -3.62 3.39 6.92
C MET A 59 -4.84 3.59 7.83
N HIS A 60 -5.20 2.58 8.62
CA HIS A 60 -6.38 2.56 9.51
C HIS A 60 -7.73 2.74 8.80
N GLN A 61 -7.76 2.53 7.48
CA GLN A 61 -8.96 2.57 6.65
C GLN A 61 -8.79 1.67 5.43
N SER A 62 -9.88 1.27 4.79
CA SER A 62 -9.85 0.47 3.56
C SER A 62 -9.31 1.27 2.37
N PRO A 63 -8.79 0.61 1.32
CA PRO A 63 -8.36 1.28 0.09
C PRO A 63 -9.47 2.11 -0.57
N LYS A 64 -10.73 1.66 -0.46
CA LYS A 64 -11.89 2.37 -1.00
C LYS A 64 -12.16 3.65 -0.21
N GLU A 65 -12.27 3.56 1.10
CA GLU A 65 -12.47 4.74 1.97
C GLU A 65 -11.35 5.76 1.77
N TYR A 66 -10.09 5.29 1.67
CA TYR A 66 -8.95 6.15 1.39
C TYR A 66 -9.09 6.88 0.06
N ARG A 67 -9.47 6.16 -1.02
CA ARG A 67 -9.71 6.76 -2.34
C ARG A 67 -10.81 7.80 -2.27
N ASP A 68 -11.95 7.45 -1.70
CA ASP A 68 -13.13 8.33 -1.65
C ASP A 68 -12.82 9.65 -0.92
N GLN A 69 -11.95 9.63 0.09
CA GLN A 69 -11.52 10.82 0.83
C GLN A 69 -10.41 11.63 0.15
N ASN A 70 -9.53 10.98 -0.62
CA ASN A 70 -8.26 11.59 -1.08
C ASN A 70 -8.14 11.72 -2.60
N ARG A 71 -9.16 11.32 -3.36
CA ARG A 71 -9.11 11.36 -4.84
C ARG A 71 -8.88 12.79 -5.32
N LYS A 72 -7.76 12.97 -6.03
CA LYS A 72 -7.43 14.20 -6.74
C LYS A 72 -7.60 13.89 -8.21
N THR A 73 -8.81 14.11 -8.72
CA THR A 73 -9.10 14.00 -10.15
C THR A 73 -8.13 14.88 -10.91
N VAL A 74 -7.31 14.28 -11.77
CA VAL A 74 -6.56 15.00 -12.80
C VAL A 74 -7.49 15.04 -14.00
N PHE A 75 -7.93 16.23 -14.38
CA PHE A 75 -8.73 16.49 -15.58
C PHE A 75 -7.93 16.16 -16.84
#